data_AF-A0A3D4W240-F1
#
_entry.id   AF-A0A3D4W240-F1
#
_cell.length_a   1.000
_cell.length_b   1.000
_cell.length_c   1.000
_cell.angle_alpha   90.00
_cell.angle_beta   90.00
_cell.angle_gamma   90.00
#
_symmetry.space_group_name_H-M   'P 1'
#
loop_
_entity.id
_entity.type
_entity.pdbx_description
1 polymer ?
#
loop_
_entity_poly.entity_id
_entity_poly.type
_entity_poly.pdbx_seq_one_letter_code
_entity_poly.pdbx_strand_id
1 'polypeptide(L)' 'MTDTMMLRDCIRSRGVKLGHVAHVLGISSGTLRCKLENESEFKLSEAEKLSKMLGMTTEQRDRCFFGPAG' A
#
# COMPACT_ATOMS: atom_id res chain seq x y z
N MET A 1 3.10 -11.08 3.84
CA MET A 1 4.28 -10.19 3.89
C MET A 1 4.11 -9.12 2.84
N THR A 2 4.06 -7.86 3.24
CA THR A 2 3.94 -6.72 2.31
C THR A 2 5.28 -6.01 2.19
N ASP A 3 5.71 -5.70 0.97
CA ASP A 3 6.90 -4.90 0.67
C ASP A 3 6.62 -3.42 0.94
N THR A 4 6.67 -3.05 2.22
CA THR A 4 6.33 -1.70 2.68
C THR A 4 7.31 -0.64 2.18
N MET A 5 8.55 -1.03 1.88
CA MET A 5 9.55 -0.16 1.24
C MET A 5 9.11 0.22 -0.18
N MET A 6 8.73 -0.74 -1.02
CA MET A 6 8.19 -0.44 -2.36
C MET A 6 6.91 0.37 -2.28
N LEU A 7 6.04 0.09 -1.30
CA LEU A 7 4.80 0.84 -1.13
C LEU A 7 5.07 2.32 -0.83
N ARG A 8 6.00 2.61 0.10
CA ARG A 8 6.41 3.98 0.43
C ARG A 8 7.05 4.67 -0.76
N ASP A 9 7.89 3.97 -1.50
CA ASP A 9 8.54 4.51 -2.69
C ASP A 9 7.52 4.82 -3.79
N CYS A 10 6.58 3.91 -4.08
CA CYS A 10 5.50 4.16 -5.03
C CYS A 10 4.65 5.37 -4.64
N ILE A 11 4.25 5.48 -3.37
CA ILE A 11 3.46 6.62 -2.87
C ILE A 11 4.25 7.93 -3.03
N ARG A 12 5.54 7.92 -2.68
CA ARG A 12 6.43 9.08 -2.81
C ARG A 12 6.66 9.45 -4.27
N SER A 13 6.89 8.47 -5.14
CA SER A 13 7.09 8.62 -6.58
C SER A 13 5.87 9.22 -7.27
N ARG A 14 4.66 8.84 -6.86
CA ARG A 14 3.41 9.47 -7.33
C ARG A 14 3.13 10.85 -6.70
N GLY A 15 3.91 11.29 -5.71
CA GLY A 15 3.69 12.57 -5.02
C GLY A 15 2.44 12.61 -4.14
N VAL A 16 1.91 11.44 -3.75
CA VAL A 16 0.66 11.35 -2.98
C VAL A 16 0.95 11.42 -1.48
N LYS A 17 0.16 12.20 -0.75
CA LYS A 17 0.29 12.29 0.70
C LYS A 17 -0.28 11.05 1.37
N LEU A 18 0.41 10.50 2.36
CA LEU A 18 -0.07 9.36 3.17
C LEU A 18 -1.46 9.57 3.76
N GLY A 19 -1.80 10.82 4.15
CA GLY A 19 -3.15 11.14 4.63
C GLY A 19 -4.23 10.97 3.57
N HIS A 20 -3.93 11.30 2.31
CA HIS A 20 -4.85 11.08 1.19
C HIS A 20 -4.98 9.58 0.90
N VAL A 21 -3.87 8.84 0.93
CA VAL A 21 -3.86 7.38 0.79
C VAL A 21 -4.76 6.72 1.84
N ALA A 22 -4.60 7.09 3.12
CA ALA A 22 -5.42 6.57 4.21
C ALA A 22 -6.92 6.84 3.98
N HIS A 23 -7.25 8.06 3.54
CA HIS A 23 -8.62 8.45 3.22
C HIS A 23 -9.22 7.61 2.08
N VAL A 24 -8.48 7.40 0.98
CA VAL A 24 -8.91 6.57 -0.17
C VAL A 24 -9.15 5.12 0.26
N LEU A 25 -8.26 4.59 1.09
CA LEU A 25 -8.39 3.25 1.64
C LEU A 25 -9.58 3.12 2.61
N GLY A 26 -10.03 4.23 3.20
CA GLY A 26 -11.07 4.25 4.21
C GLY A 26 -10.56 3.84 5.59
N ILE A 27 -9.27 4.04 5.85
CA ILE A 27 -8.62 3.71 7.12
C ILE A 27 -8.04 4.96 7.77
N SER A 28 -7.76 4.85 9.07
CA SER A 28 -7.05 5.93 9.76
C SER A 28 -5.57 5.95 9.37
N SER A 29 -4.93 7.12 9.46
CA SER A 29 -3.51 7.31 9.19
C SER A 29 -2.63 6.46 10.11
N GLY A 30 -3.07 6.20 11.35
CA GLY A 30 -2.41 5.25 12.26
C GLY A 30 -2.47 3.81 11.75
N THR A 31 -3.63 3.38 11.26
CA THR A 31 -3.79 2.04 10.65
C THR A 31 -2.93 1.88 9.41
N LEU A 32 -2.88 2.89 8.54
CA LEU A 32 -1.98 2.89 7.39
C LEU A 32 -0.52 2.77 7.83
N ARG A 33 -0.11 3.46 8.89
CA ARG A 33 1.25 3.36 9.43
C ARG A 33 1.55 1.95 9.94
N CYS A 34 0.68 1.34 10.75
CA CYS A 34 0.85 -0.05 11.18
C CYS A 34 1.03 -0.99 9.97
N LYS A 35 0.21 -0.84 8.93
CA LYS A 35 0.35 -1.66 7.72
C LYS A 35 1.67 -1.43 6.98
N LEU A 36 2.12 -0.18 6.92
CA LEU A 36 3.42 0.20 6.36
C LEU A 36 4.62 -0.19 7.23
N GLU A 37 4.41 -0.62 8.46
CA GLU A 37 5.45 -1.12 9.38
C GLU A 37 5.41 -2.67 9.47
N ASN A 38 4.59 -3.34 8.65
CA ASN A 38 4.32 -4.78 8.73
C ASN A 38 3.65 -5.25 10.03
N GLU A 39 3.19 -4.33 10.89
CA GLU A 39 2.41 -4.65 12.10
C GLU A 39 1.02 -5.20 11.76
N SER A 40 0.51 -4.90 10.56
CA SER A 40 -0.80 -5.34 10.10
C SER A 40 -0.81 -5.57 8.58
N GLU A 41 -1.58 -6.54 8.10
CA GLU A 41 -1.66 -6.85 6.68
C GLU A 41 -2.69 -5.97 5.96
N PHE A 42 -2.44 -5.65 4.69
CA PHE A 42 -3.45 -5.00 3.85
C PHE A 42 -4.53 -5.99 3.44
N LYS A 43 -5.79 -5.55 3.50
CA LYS A 43 -6.92 -6.32 2.94
C LYS A 43 -6.86 -6.27 1.42
N LEU A 44 -7.44 -7.27 0.78
CA LEU A 44 -7.51 -7.35 -0.68
C LEU A 44 -8.10 -6.06 -1.28
N SER A 45 -9.21 -5.56 -0.71
CA SER A 45 -9.85 -4.33 -1.18
C SER A 45 -9.01 -3.06 -0.96
N GLU A 46 -8.15 -3.04 0.06
CA GLU A 46 -7.22 -1.93 0.29
C GLU A 46 -6.09 -1.98 -0.74
N ALA A 47 -5.53 -3.16 -0.97
CA ALA A 47 -4.50 -3.37 -1.99
C ALA A 47 -5.01 -3.01 -3.38
N GLU A 48 -6.25 -3.38 -3.73
CA GLU A 48 -6.89 -3.00 -5.00
C GLU A 48 -7.05 -1.50 -5.15
N LYS A 49 -7.56 -0.81 -4.12
CA LYS A 49 -7.69 0.66 -4.12
C LYS A 49 -6.33 1.33 -4.25
N LEU A 50 -5.32 0.86 -3.50
CA LEU A 50 -3.97 1.41 -3.55
C LEU A 50 -3.34 1.19 -4.92
N SER A 51 -3.45 -0.02 -5.47
CA SER A 51 -2.99 -0.38 -6.80
C SER A 51 -3.63 0.51 -7.86
N LYS A 52 -4.94 0.75 -7.77
CA LYS A 52 -5.67 1.61 -8.70
C LYS A 52 -5.26 3.08 -8.58
N MET A 53 -5.09 3.58 -7.34
CA MET A 53 -4.66 4.95 -7.08
C MET A 53 -3.22 5.20 -7.56
N LEU A 54 -2.34 4.23 -7.33
CA LEU A 54 -0.98 4.29 -7.81
C LEU A 54 -0.90 3.93 -9.31
N GLY A 55 -1.90 3.34 -9.93
CA GLY A 55 -1.80 2.83 -11.29
C GLY A 55 -0.77 1.69 -11.41
N MET A 56 -0.72 0.82 -10.41
CA MET A 56 0.06 -0.42 -10.44
C MET A 56 -0.71 -1.50 -11.21
N THR A 57 0.02 -2.37 -11.91
CA THR A 57 -0.57 -3.56 -12.53
C THR A 57 -0.89 -4.62 -11.48
N THR A 58 -1.76 -5.57 -11.83
CA THR A 58 -2.13 -6.70 -10.97
C THR A 58 -0.91 -7.48 -10.49
N GLU A 59 0.09 -7.67 -11.35
CA GLU A 59 1.36 -8.33 -10.99
C GLU A 59 2.20 -7.51 -10.02
N GLN A 60 2.30 -6.19 -10.21
CA GLN A 60 3.01 -5.31 -9.29
C GLN A 60 2.35 -5.26 -7.92
N ARG A 61 1.01 -5.21 -7.90
CA ARG A 61 0.21 -5.32 -6.68
C ARG A 61 0.50 -6.66 -6.00
N ASP A 62 0.38 -7.76 -6.73
CA ASP A 62 0.60 -9.08 -6.15
C ASP A 62 2.02 -9.21 -5.59
N ARG A 63 3.02 -8.71 -6.29
CA ARG A 63 4.39 -8.67 -5.78
C ARG A 63 4.54 -7.77 -4.55
N CYS A 64 3.91 -6.60 -4.51
CA CYS A 64 4.02 -5.68 -3.36
C CYS A 64 3.26 -6.17 -2.11
N PHE A 65 2.11 -6.83 -2.28
CA PHE A 65 1.25 -7.22 -1.16
C PHE A 65 1.35 -8.71 -0.78
N PHE A 66 1.64 -9.56 -1.76
CA PHE A 66 1.67 -11.03 -1.66
C PHE A 66 3.00 -11.64 -2.13
N GLY A 67 3.98 -10.84 -2.55
CA GLY A 67 5.27 -11.32 -3.03
C GLY A 67 6.15 -11.85 -1.90
N PRO A 68 7.13 -12.71 -2.24
CA PRO A 68 8.12 -13.16 -1.25
C PRO A 68 8.98 -11.97 -0.83
N ALA A 69 9.08 -11.75 0.49
CA ALA A 69 10.06 -10.83 1.05
C ALA A 69 11.45 -11.37 0.70
N GLY A 70 12.10 -10.74 -0.28
CA GLY A 70 13.46 -11.07 -0.71
C GLY A 70 14.50 -10.50 0.24
#